data_AF-A0AAE9IFT4-F1
#
_entry.id   AF-A0AAE9IFT4-F1
#
_cell.length_a   1.000
_cell.length_b   1.000
_cell.length_c   1.000
_cell.angle_alpha   90.00
_cell.angle_beta   90.00
_cell.angle_gamma   90.00
#
_symmetry.space_group_name_H-M   'P 1'
#
loop_
_entity.id
_entity.type
_entity.pdbx_description
1 polymer ?
#
loop_
_entity_poly.entity_id
_entity_poly.type
_entity_poly.pdbx_seq_one_letter_code
_entity_poly.pdbx_strand_id
1 'polypeptide(L)'
;MKSGKTTAKQVSREVPSLPDYTVYTLSTVQKSLCILFSGVLFAMIGYLFYHQWILSLLCAAGAVVTPRYFRQFLLQRRRSALSIQFKQALYSLSSSLSAGRSVENGFREAVEDLRLLSPDGDHDLIFEFNIITACLEIGQPVEAALQDLARRAQMEDITNFADVFAACKRTGGDLVEVVRRASSVIGEKLEIQQEIGVMIAQKRFESRVMFAAPFLFVLFMTMTAGDYMMPLYSGTGMILSTFCLLVLGGCLVWINHIMKIEV
;
A
#
# COMPACT_ATOMS: atom_id res chain seq x y z
N MET A 1 11.87 30.39 50.70
CA MET A 1 12.22 30.49 49.26
C MET A 1 12.55 29.09 48.75
N LYS A 2 11.97 28.71 47.59
CA LYS A 2 12.07 27.44 46.83
C LYS A 2 11.18 26.28 47.38
N SER A 3 9.99 26.10 46.80
CA SER A 3 9.66 25.28 45.60
C SER A 3 9.63 23.79 45.99
N GLY A 4 8.50 23.11 46.15
CA GLY A 4 7.30 23.17 45.30
C GLY A 4 7.61 22.49 43.97
N LYS A 5 7.63 21.15 43.96
CA LYS A 5 7.60 20.24 42.79
C LYS A 5 7.74 18.77 43.27
N THR A 6 6.71 18.25 43.93
CA THR A 6 6.59 16.82 44.24
C THR A 6 5.15 16.39 44.00
N THR A 7 4.64 16.63 42.78
CA THR A 7 3.32 16.10 42.34
C THR A 7 3.14 16.40 40.86
N ALA A 8 3.67 15.55 39.99
CA ALA A 8 3.24 15.41 38.58
C ALA A 8 4.00 14.24 37.93
N LYS A 9 3.98 13.08 38.60
CA LYS A 9 4.39 11.81 37.97
C LYS A 9 3.29 10.80 38.21
N GLN A 10 2.12 11.11 37.66
CA GLN A 10 0.97 10.21 37.64
C GLN A 10 0.48 10.10 36.20
N VAL A 11 0.70 8.91 35.65
CA VAL A 11 -0.26 8.19 34.81
C VAL A 11 -0.67 8.91 33.52
N SER A 12 0.23 8.95 32.55
CA SER A 12 -0.19 8.95 31.14
C SER A 12 -0.65 7.53 30.83
N ARG A 13 -1.95 7.25 31.04
CA ARG A 13 -2.60 6.08 30.43
C ARG A 13 -2.30 6.12 28.94
N GLU A 14 -1.76 5.04 28.39
CA GLU A 14 -1.74 4.80 26.95
C GLU A 14 -3.19 4.82 26.46
N VAL A 15 -3.65 6.00 26.02
CA VAL A 15 -4.80 6.08 25.12
C VAL A 15 -4.33 5.36 23.85
N PRO A 16 -5.00 4.29 23.38
CA PRO A 16 -4.65 3.70 22.10
C PRO A 16 -4.69 4.82 21.07
N SER A 17 -3.53 5.19 20.55
CA SER A 17 -3.43 6.24 19.54
C SER A 17 -4.24 5.80 18.33
N LEU A 18 -5.12 6.66 17.86
CA LEU A 18 -5.92 6.40 16.66
C LEU A 18 -4.99 5.98 15.51
N PRO A 19 -5.38 4.98 14.71
CA PRO A 19 -4.53 4.45 13.66
C PRO A 19 -4.21 5.54 12.62
N ASP A 20 -2.93 5.60 12.27
CA ASP A 20 -2.40 6.45 11.20
C ASP A 20 -2.24 5.61 9.93
N TYR A 21 -2.97 5.97 8.87
CA TYR A 21 -2.98 5.27 7.60
C TYR A 21 -1.97 5.84 6.59
N THR A 22 -1.10 6.75 7.03
CA THR A 22 0.00 7.30 6.22
C THR A 22 1.29 6.53 6.39
N VAL A 23 1.47 5.82 7.50
CA VAL A 23 2.72 5.14 7.86
C VAL A 23 2.46 3.65 8.07
N TYR A 24 3.01 2.80 7.19
CA TYR A 24 3.09 1.37 7.46
C TYR A 24 4.35 1.04 8.27
N THR A 25 4.22 0.47 9.47
CA THR A 25 5.37 0.00 10.26
C THR A 25 5.66 -1.46 9.92
N LEU A 26 6.79 -1.72 9.28
CA LEU A 26 7.26 -3.08 9.06
C LEU A 26 7.75 -3.69 10.38
N SER A 27 7.33 -4.92 10.66
CA SER A 27 7.93 -5.69 11.74
C SER A 27 9.42 -5.93 11.44
N THR A 28 10.26 -5.88 12.48
CA THR A 28 11.70 -6.16 12.39
C THR A 28 11.97 -7.52 11.74
N VAL A 29 11.11 -8.51 11.98
CA VAL A 29 11.20 -9.85 11.38
C VAL A 29 10.89 -9.82 9.87
N GLN A 30 9.86 -9.11 9.45
CA GLN A 30 9.52 -8.96 8.02
C GLN A 30 10.63 -8.22 7.28
N LYS A 31 11.21 -7.20 7.92
CA LYS A 31 12.33 -6.44 7.37
C LYS A 31 13.57 -7.32 7.21
N SER A 32 13.96 -8.08 8.24
CA SER A 32 15.14 -8.94 8.18
C SER A 32 14.96 -10.07 7.17
N LEU A 33 13.78 -10.71 7.12
CA LEU A 33 13.46 -11.75 6.13
C LEU A 33 13.51 -11.20 4.70
N CYS A 34 12.97 -10.00 4.47
CA CYS A 34 13.00 -9.34 3.16
C CYS A 34 14.45 -9.02 2.72
N ILE A 35 15.28 -8.51 3.63
CA ILE A 35 16.70 -8.25 3.35
C ILE A 35 17.44 -9.55 3.06
N LEU A 36 17.20 -10.60 3.85
CA LEU A 36 17.89 -11.89 3.67
C LEU A 36 17.52 -12.53 2.33
N PHE A 37 16.23 -12.60 2.00
CA PHE A 37 15.77 -13.19 0.74
C PHE A 37 16.27 -12.40 -0.48
N SER A 38 16.16 -11.07 -0.45
CA SER A 38 16.68 -10.24 -1.55
C SER A 38 18.21 -10.22 -1.62
N GLY A 39 18.90 -10.33 -0.49
CA GLY A 39 20.35 -10.46 -0.40
C GLY A 39 20.85 -11.75 -1.04
N VAL A 40 20.20 -12.89 -0.77
CA VAL A 40 20.52 -14.17 -1.41
C VAL A 40 20.30 -14.10 -2.92
N LEU A 41 19.20 -13.49 -3.36
CA LEU A 41 18.90 -13.35 -4.79
C LEU A 41 19.93 -12.46 -5.51
N PHE A 42 20.29 -11.31 -4.94
CA PHE A 42 21.31 -10.43 -5.52
C PHE A 42 22.71 -11.04 -5.47
N ALA A 43 23.04 -11.80 -4.42
CA ALA A 43 24.29 -12.55 -4.33
C ALA A 43 24.36 -13.64 -5.41
N MET A 44 23.27 -14.38 -5.63
CA MET A 44 23.19 -15.41 -6.67
C MET A 44 23.40 -14.81 -8.07
N ILE A 45 22.75 -13.69 -8.35
CA ILE A 45 22.93 -12.94 -9.61
C ILE A 45 24.37 -12.45 -9.77
N GLY A 46 24.95 -11.86 -8.71
CA GLY A 46 26.34 -11.40 -8.74
C GLY A 46 27.33 -12.54 -8.93
N TYR A 47 27.10 -13.69 -8.32
CA TYR A 47 27.94 -14.88 -8.50
C TYR A 47 27.86 -15.40 -9.95
N LEU A 48 26.67 -15.42 -10.53
CA LEU A 48 26.46 -15.86 -11.91
C LEU A 48 27.23 -15.00 -12.93
N PHE A 49 27.34 -13.68 -12.70
CA PHE A 49 27.99 -12.75 -13.63
C PHE A 49 29.50 -12.57 -13.42
N TYR A 50 29.98 -12.70 -12.17
CA TYR A 50 31.38 -12.42 -11.83
C TYR A 50 32.18 -13.66 -11.44
N HIS A 51 31.55 -14.77 -11.04
CA HIS A 51 32.20 -15.96 -10.48
C HIS A 51 33.13 -15.65 -9.27
N GLN A 52 32.91 -14.50 -8.62
CA GLN A 52 33.75 -13.95 -7.55
C GLN A 52 32.87 -13.61 -6.34
N TRP A 53 33.24 -14.16 -5.17
CA TRP A 53 32.48 -13.99 -3.92
C TRP A 53 32.43 -12.53 -3.44
N ILE A 54 33.51 -11.77 -3.63
CA ILE A 54 33.61 -10.38 -3.18
C ILE A 54 32.66 -9.46 -3.97
N LEU A 55 32.63 -9.59 -5.29
CA LEU A 55 31.75 -8.82 -6.18
C LEU A 55 30.28 -9.22 -5.99
N SER A 56 30.00 -10.50 -5.75
CA SER A 56 28.67 -10.99 -5.38
C SER A 56 28.15 -10.37 -4.07
N LEU A 57 29.01 -10.26 -3.06
CA LEU A 57 28.65 -9.61 -1.79
C LEU A 57 28.37 -8.11 -1.96
N LEU A 58 29.10 -7.43 -2.86
CA LEU A 58 28.84 -6.03 -3.20
C LEU A 58 27.45 -5.86 -3.84
N CYS A 59 27.05 -6.74 -4.76
CA CYS A 59 25.70 -6.75 -5.32
C CYS A 59 24.62 -6.99 -4.24
N ALA A 60 24.91 -7.85 -3.26
CA ALA A 60 23.98 -8.12 -2.16
C ALA A 60 23.71 -6.88 -1.28
N ALA A 61 24.62 -5.89 -1.24
CA ALA A 61 24.39 -4.63 -0.53
C ALA A 61 23.17 -3.84 -1.08
N GLY A 62 22.78 -4.07 -2.34
CA GLY A 62 21.57 -3.51 -2.93
C GLY A 62 20.26 -3.94 -2.24
N ALA A 63 20.28 -5.07 -1.50
CA ALA A 63 19.15 -5.59 -0.74
C ALA A 63 18.64 -4.62 0.34
N VAL A 64 19.47 -3.69 0.79
CA VAL A 64 19.13 -2.70 1.82
C VAL A 64 18.02 -1.75 1.36
N VAL A 65 17.84 -1.56 0.05
CA VAL A 65 16.79 -0.70 -0.51
C VAL A 65 15.43 -1.42 -0.61
N THR A 66 15.42 -2.76 -0.71
CA THR A 66 14.21 -3.59 -0.90
C THR A 66 13.11 -3.34 0.14
N PRO A 67 13.41 -3.21 1.45
CA PRO A 67 12.36 -2.98 2.46
C PRO A 67 11.58 -1.68 2.27
N ARG A 68 12.21 -0.65 1.67
CA ARG A 68 11.51 0.62 1.39
C ARG A 68 10.42 0.41 0.35
N TYR A 69 10.72 -0.31 -0.72
CA TYR A 69 9.73 -0.66 -1.75
C TYR A 69 8.62 -1.56 -1.20
N PHE A 70 8.99 -2.57 -0.39
CA PHE A 70 8.01 -3.47 0.21
C PHE A 70 7.06 -2.76 1.16
N ARG A 71 7.56 -1.80 1.96
CA ARG A 71 6.75 -0.95 2.82
C ARG A 71 5.71 -0.16 2.03
N GLN A 72 6.14 0.50 0.95
CA GLN A 72 5.25 1.29 0.11
C GLN A 72 4.18 0.43 -0.55
N PHE A 73 4.54 -0.77 -1.01
CA PHE A 73 3.60 -1.73 -1.57
C PHE A 73 2.52 -2.15 -0.57
N LEU A 74 2.91 -2.49 0.67
CA LEU A 74 1.95 -2.85 1.72
C LEU A 74 1.04 -1.69 2.12
N LEU A 75 1.58 -0.47 2.18
CA LEU A 75 0.79 0.73 2.45
C LEU A 75 -0.26 0.97 1.37
N GLN A 76 0.12 0.87 0.09
CA GLN A 76 -0.79 1.00 -1.03
C GLN A 76 -1.88 -0.09 -1.00
N ARG A 77 -1.50 -1.33 -0.67
CA ARG A 77 -2.46 -2.43 -0.53
C ARG A 77 -3.47 -2.17 0.58
N ARG A 78 -3.03 -1.69 1.74
CA ARG A 78 -3.90 -1.32 2.87
C ARG A 78 -4.87 -0.18 2.49
N ARG A 79 -4.37 0.87 1.83
CA ARG A 79 -5.20 1.99 1.34
C ARG A 79 -6.21 1.55 0.29
N SER A 80 -5.82 0.68 -0.64
CA SER A 80 -6.72 0.11 -1.65
C SER A 80 -7.85 -0.70 -0.98
N ALA A 81 -7.51 -1.52 0.02
CA ALA A 81 -8.51 -2.25 0.80
C ALA A 81 -9.48 -1.28 1.53
N LEU A 82 -8.94 -0.22 2.14
CA LEU A 82 -9.77 0.81 2.79
C LEU A 82 -10.71 1.49 1.79
N SER A 83 -10.25 1.79 0.57
CA SER A 83 -11.09 2.40 -0.49
C SER A 83 -12.24 1.48 -0.90
N ILE A 84 -11.99 0.18 -1.03
CA ILE A 84 -13.01 -0.82 -1.38
C ILE A 84 -14.05 -0.91 -0.27
N GLN A 85 -13.60 -1.04 0.99
CA GLN A 85 -14.51 -1.06 2.14
C GLN A 85 -15.31 0.24 2.21
N PHE A 86 -14.69 1.39 1.90
CA PHE A 86 -15.36 2.68 1.97
C PHE A 86 -16.47 2.80 0.92
N LYS A 87 -16.23 2.35 -0.32
CA LYS A 87 -17.28 2.22 -1.34
C LYS A 87 -18.48 1.40 -0.83
N GLN A 88 -18.20 0.24 -0.24
CA GLN A 88 -19.22 -0.68 0.28
C GLN A 88 -20.02 -0.04 1.43
N ALA A 89 -19.34 0.65 2.34
CA ALA A 89 -19.94 1.36 3.44
C ALA A 89 -20.85 2.50 2.96
N LEU A 90 -20.42 3.28 1.97
CA LEU A 90 -21.23 4.33 1.36
C LEU A 90 -22.45 3.77 0.63
N TYR A 91 -22.34 2.60 0.00
CA TYR A 91 -23.48 1.94 -0.63
C TYR A 91 -24.54 1.55 0.41
N SER A 92 -24.13 0.91 1.50
CA SER A 92 -25.02 0.58 2.62
C SER A 92 -25.64 1.84 3.24
N LEU A 93 -24.82 2.87 3.48
CA LEU A 93 -25.28 4.14 4.03
C LEU A 93 -26.31 4.81 3.12
N SER A 94 -26.08 4.83 1.79
CA SER A 94 -27.04 5.38 0.82
C SER A 94 -28.38 4.64 0.88
N SER A 95 -28.35 3.30 0.95
CA SER A 95 -29.55 2.48 1.07
C SER A 95 -30.33 2.77 2.35
N SER A 96 -29.63 2.84 3.49
CA SER A 96 -30.23 3.12 4.81
C SER A 96 -30.86 4.51 4.86
N LEU A 97 -30.15 5.54 4.38
CA LEU A 97 -30.66 6.91 4.31
C LEU A 97 -31.83 7.04 3.34
N SER A 98 -31.80 6.32 2.21
CA SER A 98 -32.92 6.27 1.24
C SER A 98 -34.18 5.69 1.86
N ALA A 99 -34.05 4.77 2.82
CA ALA A 99 -35.15 4.22 3.60
C ALA A 99 -35.68 5.18 4.68
N GLY A 100 -35.19 6.42 4.74
CA GLY A 100 -35.59 7.44 5.71
C GLY A 100 -35.01 7.23 7.11
N ARG A 101 -34.00 6.38 7.25
CA ARG A 101 -33.30 6.19 8.54
C ARG A 101 -32.45 7.42 8.86
N SER A 102 -32.21 7.63 10.15
CA SER A 102 -31.31 8.68 10.61
C SER A 102 -29.85 8.37 10.21
N VAL A 103 -29.02 9.41 10.20
CA VAL A 103 -27.60 9.27 9.82
C VAL A 103 -26.87 8.31 10.77
N GLU A 104 -27.17 8.39 12.06
CA GLU A 104 -26.61 7.53 13.10
C GLU A 104 -26.93 6.05 12.86
N ASN A 105 -28.19 5.75 12.55
CA ASN A 105 -28.62 4.40 12.21
C ASN A 105 -28.00 3.92 10.91
N GLY A 106 -27.84 4.81 9.92
CA GLY A 106 -27.17 4.48 8.66
C GLY A 106 -25.70 4.09 8.84
N PHE A 107 -24.95 4.79 9.68
CA PHE A 107 -23.57 4.39 10.00
C PHE A 107 -23.51 3.06 10.77
N ARG A 108 -24.47 2.81 11.68
CA ARG A 108 -24.55 1.54 12.43
C ARG A 108 -24.83 0.36 11.49
N GLU A 109 -25.78 0.52 10.56
CA GLU A 109 -26.12 -0.48 9.56
C GLU A 109 -24.96 -0.76 8.61
N ALA A 110 -24.24 0.28 8.16
CA ALA A 110 -23.04 0.12 7.35
C ALA A 110 -21.94 -0.69 8.04
N VAL A 111 -21.77 -0.56 9.36
CA VAL A 111 -20.83 -1.39 10.13
C VAL A 111 -21.26 -2.86 10.14
N GLU A 112 -22.55 -3.13 10.30
CA GLU A 112 -23.08 -4.50 10.29
C GLU A 112 -22.91 -5.15 8.92
N ASP A 113 -23.24 -4.44 7.84
CA ASP A 113 -23.08 -4.92 6.46
C ASP A 113 -21.61 -5.21 6.13
N LEU A 114 -20.68 -4.32 6.53
CA LEU A 114 -19.25 -4.54 6.32
C LEU A 114 -18.74 -5.80 7.04
N ARG A 115 -19.24 -6.09 8.25
CA ARG A 115 -18.87 -7.30 9.00
C ARG A 115 -19.33 -8.57 8.28
N LEU A 116 -20.50 -8.53 7.63
CA LEU A 116 -21.01 -9.66 6.85
C LEU A 116 -20.20 -9.88 5.58
N LEU A 117 -19.75 -8.80 4.92
CA LEU A 117 -18.95 -8.86 3.69
C LEU A 117 -17.50 -9.27 3.92
N SER A 118 -16.96 -9.06 5.13
CA SER A 118 -15.57 -9.39 5.48
C SER A 118 -15.47 -10.21 6.77
N PRO A 119 -15.89 -11.50 6.77
CA PRO A 119 -15.84 -12.36 7.97
C PRO A 119 -14.42 -12.59 8.50
N ASP A 120 -13.44 -12.63 7.60
CA ASP A 120 -12.04 -12.94 7.88
C ASP A 120 -11.10 -11.71 7.70
N GLY A 121 -11.67 -10.54 7.35
CA GLY A 121 -10.95 -9.42 6.72
C GLY A 121 -10.63 -8.21 7.61
N ASP A 122 -9.63 -7.42 7.18
CA ASP A 122 -9.00 -6.29 7.88
C ASP A 122 -10.02 -5.24 8.39
N HIS A 123 -9.91 -4.92 9.67
CA HIS A 123 -10.94 -4.23 10.46
C HIS A 123 -10.85 -2.71 10.38
N ASP A 124 -10.01 -2.18 9.50
CA ASP A 124 -9.66 -0.77 9.52
C ASP A 124 -10.89 0.13 9.36
N LEU A 125 -11.69 -0.05 8.30
CA LEU A 125 -12.86 0.81 8.14
C LEU A 125 -13.95 0.51 9.17
N ILE A 126 -14.12 -0.75 9.55
CA ILE A 126 -15.06 -1.15 10.60
C ILE A 126 -14.71 -0.42 11.90
N PHE A 127 -13.44 -0.37 12.28
CA PHE A 127 -12.96 0.34 13.45
C PHE A 127 -13.24 1.84 13.34
N GLU A 128 -12.94 2.44 12.18
CA GLU A 128 -13.22 3.86 11.91
C GLU A 128 -14.70 4.22 11.99
N PHE A 129 -15.56 3.40 11.39
CA PHE A 129 -17.00 3.62 11.44
C PHE A 129 -17.58 3.38 12.84
N ASN A 130 -17.01 2.46 13.63
CA ASN A 130 -17.37 2.31 15.05
C ASN A 130 -17.01 3.57 15.86
N ILE A 131 -15.88 4.22 15.57
CA ILE A 131 -15.52 5.51 16.18
C ILE A 131 -16.56 6.57 15.79
N ILE A 132 -16.91 6.65 14.50
CA ILE A 132 -17.94 7.58 14.03
C ILE A 132 -19.26 7.34 14.76
N THR A 133 -19.75 6.10 14.84
CA THR A 133 -20.99 5.79 15.56
C THR A 133 -20.92 6.18 17.03
N ALA A 134 -19.80 5.92 17.72
CA ALA A 134 -19.62 6.31 19.11
C ALA A 134 -19.62 7.83 19.30
N CYS A 135 -19.00 8.58 18.39
CA CYS A 135 -19.04 10.04 18.36
C CYS A 135 -20.48 10.56 18.19
N LEU A 136 -21.26 9.94 17.30
CA LEU A 136 -22.67 10.30 17.08
C LEU A 136 -23.53 10.02 18.31
N GLU A 137 -23.31 8.90 19.01
CA GLU A 137 -24.04 8.54 20.22
C GLU A 137 -23.84 9.53 21.37
N ILE A 138 -22.66 10.17 21.45
CA ILE A 138 -22.37 11.23 22.43
C ILE A 138 -22.76 12.64 21.93
N GLY A 139 -23.43 12.74 20.78
CA GLY A 139 -23.95 14.00 20.23
C GLY A 139 -22.92 14.85 19.48
N GLN A 140 -21.77 14.29 19.09
CA GLN A 140 -20.82 14.99 18.24
C GLN A 140 -21.39 15.10 16.81
N PRO A 141 -21.22 16.25 16.12
CA PRO A 141 -21.66 16.39 14.73
C PRO A 141 -20.93 15.41 13.82
N VAL A 142 -21.69 14.77 12.92
CA VAL A 142 -21.19 13.78 11.95
C VAL A 142 -20.09 14.34 11.06
N GLU A 143 -20.18 15.63 10.71
CA GLU A 143 -19.21 16.33 9.90
C GLU A 143 -17.84 16.37 10.59
N ALA A 144 -17.82 16.57 11.91
CA ALA A 144 -16.58 16.58 12.67
C ALA A 144 -15.96 15.18 12.76
N ALA A 145 -16.78 14.14 12.92
CA ALA A 145 -16.32 12.75 12.95
C ALA A 145 -15.75 12.30 11.59
N LEU A 146 -16.43 12.62 10.48
CA LEU A 146 -15.96 12.35 9.12
C LEU A 146 -14.67 13.12 8.78
N GLN A 147 -14.56 14.37 9.22
CA GLN A 147 -13.36 15.19 9.03
C GLN A 147 -12.16 14.67 9.84
N ASP A 148 -12.38 14.02 10.98
CA ASP A 148 -11.31 13.35 11.73
C ASP A 148 -10.81 12.11 10.98
N LEU A 149 -11.72 11.27 10.47
CA LEU A 149 -11.39 10.14 9.61
C LEU A 149 -10.62 10.59 8.36
N ALA A 150 -11.09 11.62 7.66
CA ALA A 150 -10.42 12.15 6.47
C ALA A 150 -8.97 12.57 6.76
N ARG A 151 -8.74 13.28 7.87
CA ARG A 151 -7.41 13.72 8.30
C ARG A 151 -6.47 12.55 8.62
N ARG A 152 -6.97 11.47 9.24
CA ARG A 152 -6.17 10.29 9.60
C ARG A 152 -5.94 9.34 8.43
N ALA A 153 -6.92 9.20 7.55
CA ALA A 153 -6.82 8.38 6.35
C ALA A 153 -5.87 9.00 5.30
N GLN A 154 -5.90 10.33 5.16
CA GLN A 154 -5.24 11.08 4.07
C GLN A 154 -5.46 10.43 2.70
N MET A 155 -6.73 10.12 2.42
CA MET A 155 -7.18 9.61 1.14
C MET A 155 -8.10 10.65 0.50
N GLU A 156 -7.85 10.93 -0.77
CA GLU A 156 -8.58 11.94 -1.54
C GLU A 156 -10.09 11.65 -1.52
N ASP A 157 -10.48 10.39 -1.77
CA ASP A 157 -11.88 10.00 -1.88
C ASP A 157 -12.66 10.21 -0.56
N ILE A 158 -12.02 9.91 0.59
CA ILE A 158 -12.61 10.12 1.93
C ILE A 158 -12.67 11.62 2.26
N THR A 159 -11.64 12.38 1.89
CA THR A 159 -11.56 13.82 2.14
C THR A 159 -12.62 14.56 1.34
N ASN A 160 -12.72 14.30 0.04
CA ASN A 160 -13.73 14.86 -0.84
C ASN A 160 -15.14 14.52 -0.37
N PHE A 161 -15.38 13.27 0.06
CA PHE A 161 -16.67 12.90 0.64
C PHE A 161 -16.99 13.70 1.90
N ALA A 162 -16.07 13.80 2.85
CA ALA A 162 -16.29 14.53 4.10
C ALA A 162 -16.60 16.02 3.87
N ASP A 163 -15.92 16.65 2.90
CA ASP A 163 -16.13 18.05 2.53
C ASP A 163 -17.51 18.28 1.88
N VAL A 164 -17.85 17.47 0.88
CA VAL A 164 -19.15 17.57 0.17
C VAL A 164 -20.30 17.23 1.11
N PHE A 165 -20.14 16.22 1.97
CA PHE A 165 -21.14 15.84 2.96
C PHE A 165 -21.39 16.99 3.94
N ALA A 166 -20.33 17.60 4.49
CA ALA A 166 -20.46 18.72 5.42
C ALA A 166 -21.09 19.96 4.77
N ALA A 167 -20.74 20.25 3.52
CA ALA A 167 -21.36 21.33 2.76
C ALA A 167 -22.86 21.08 2.53
N CYS A 168 -23.23 19.88 2.08
CA CYS A 168 -24.62 19.49 1.84
C CYS A 168 -25.47 19.54 3.11
N LYS A 169 -24.93 19.08 4.24
CA LYS A 169 -25.63 19.11 5.53
C LYS A 169 -25.93 20.55 5.99
N ARG A 170 -24.98 21.48 5.78
CA ARG A 170 -25.15 22.91 6.12
C ARG A 170 -26.14 23.63 5.21
N THR A 171 -26.19 23.28 3.93
CA THR A 171 -27.11 23.89 2.97
C THR A 171 -28.49 23.24 2.96
N GLY A 172 -28.66 22.11 3.66
CA GLY A 172 -29.91 21.35 3.68
C GLY A 172 -30.19 20.59 2.38
N GLY A 173 -29.13 20.23 1.65
CA GLY A 173 -29.24 19.46 0.41
C GLY A 173 -29.56 17.98 0.63
N ASP A 174 -29.63 17.24 -0.47
CA ASP A 174 -29.90 15.81 -0.45
C ASP A 174 -28.63 15.00 -0.10
N LEU A 175 -28.55 14.55 1.16
CA LEU A 175 -27.47 13.70 1.65
C LEU A 175 -27.47 12.32 0.99
N VAL A 176 -28.65 11.79 0.65
CA VAL A 176 -28.77 10.48 -0.02
C VAL A 176 -28.06 10.55 -1.37
N GLU A 177 -28.31 11.63 -2.12
CA GLU A 177 -27.66 11.86 -3.42
C GLU A 177 -26.15 12.05 -3.28
N VAL A 178 -25.67 12.77 -2.26
CA VAL A 178 -24.22 12.93 -2.01
C VAL A 178 -23.56 11.59 -1.73
N VAL A 179 -24.12 10.78 -0.83
CA VAL A 179 -23.57 9.46 -0.49
C VAL A 179 -23.62 8.52 -1.70
N ARG A 180 -24.73 8.53 -2.45
CA ARG A 180 -24.90 7.71 -3.67
C ARG A 180 -23.89 8.08 -4.75
N ARG A 181 -23.71 9.38 -5.02
CA ARG A 181 -22.70 9.86 -5.99
C ARG A 181 -21.30 9.50 -5.58
N ALA A 182 -20.95 9.67 -4.31
CA ALA A 182 -19.63 9.28 -3.81
C ALA A 182 -19.39 7.77 -3.99
N SER A 183 -20.38 6.93 -3.66
CA SER A 183 -20.28 5.48 -3.88
C SER A 183 -20.10 5.13 -5.37
N SER A 184 -20.83 5.80 -6.28
CA SER A 184 -20.70 5.60 -7.73
C SER A 184 -19.32 6.01 -8.25
N VAL A 185 -18.88 7.24 -7.95
CA VAL A 185 -17.60 7.78 -8.45
C VAL A 185 -16.42 6.96 -7.96
N ILE A 186 -16.42 6.57 -6.68
CA ILE A 186 -15.37 5.70 -6.13
C ILE A 186 -15.45 4.31 -6.76
N GLY A 187 -16.67 3.81 -7.01
CA GLY A 187 -16.90 2.56 -7.72
C GLY A 187 -16.32 2.54 -9.12
N GLU A 188 -16.65 3.55 -9.93
CA GLU A 188 -16.13 3.75 -11.29
C GLU A 188 -14.60 3.84 -11.28
N LYS A 189 -14.03 4.60 -10.33
CA LYS A 189 -12.57 4.71 -10.16
C LYS A 189 -11.92 3.35 -9.86
N LEU A 190 -12.51 2.56 -8.95
CA LEU A 190 -12.01 1.22 -8.62
C LEU A 190 -12.12 0.25 -9.79
N GLU A 191 -13.19 0.32 -10.57
CA GLU A 191 -13.38 -0.49 -11.78
C GLU A 191 -12.33 -0.16 -12.85
N ILE A 192 -12.08 1.13 -13.11
CA ILE A 192 -11.01 1.59 -14.00
C ILE A 192 -9.64 1.10 -13.50
N GLN A 193 -9.36 1.21 -12.20
CA GLN A 193 -8.11 0.71 -11.61
C GLN A 193 -7.96 -0.80 -11.77
N GLN A 194 -9.05 -1.56 -11.65
CA GLN A 194 -9.06 -3.00 -11.85
C GLN A 194 -8.79 -3.36 -13.32
N GLU A 195 -9.44 -2.69 -14.27
CA GLU A 195 -9.20 -2.87 -15.71
C GLU A 195 -7.74 -2.58 -16.08
N ILE A 196 -7.19 -1.47 -15.59
CA ILE A 196 -5.78 -1.13 -15.73
C ILE A 196 -4.89 -2.22 -15.12
N GLY A 197 -5.23 -2.71 -13.93
CA GLY A 197 -4.52 -3.79 -13.27
C GLY A 197 -4.46 -5.08 -14.10
N VAL A 198 -5.57 -5.44 -14.75
CA VAL A 198 -5.66 -6.60 -15.64
C VAL A 198 -4.78 -6.39 -16.89
N MET A 199 -4.85 -5.22 -17.53
CA MET A 199 -4.02 -4.89 -18.68
C MET A 199 -2.51 -4.90 -18.36
N ILE A 200 -2.13 -4.33 -17.21
CA ILE A 200 -0.74 -4.31 -16.74
C ILE A 200 -0.26 -5.69 -16.32
N ALA A 201 -1.13 -6.56 -15.78
CA ALA A 201 -0.74 -7.91 -15.34
C ALA A 201 -0.10 -8.72 -16.47
N GLN A 202 -0.67 -8.66 -17.68
CA GLN A 202 -0.11 -9.30 -18.87
C GLN A 202 1.28 -8.74 -19.21
N LYS A 203 1.42 -7.40 -19.26
CA LYS A 203 2.69 -6.74 -19.56
C LYS A 203 3.76 -6.98 -18.51
N ARG A 204 3.35 -7.09 -17.24
CA ARG A 204 4.24 -7.44 -16.14
C ARG A 204 4.76 -8.87 -16.27
N PHE A 205 3.93 -9.81 -16.71
CA PHE A 205 4.36 -11.18 -16.98
C PHE A 205 5.35 -11.23 -18.14
N GLU A 206 5.02 -10.59 -19.28
CA GLU A 206 5.89 -10.49 -20.46
C GLU A 206 7.27 -9.88 -20.10
N SER A 207 7.25 -8.77 -19.36
CA SER A 207 8.47 -8.11 -18.88
C SER A 207 9.29 -9.01 -17.95
N ARG A 208 8.66 -9.74 -17.03
CA ARG A 208 9.35 -10.68 -16.13
C ARG A 208 10.06 -11.78 -16.90
N VAL A 209 9.43 -12.33 -17.94
CA VAL A 209 10.03 -13.35 -18.80
C VAL A 209 11.21 -12.77 -19.58
N MET A 210 11.06 -11.60 -20.20
CA MET A 210 12.15 -10.92 -20.91
C MET A 210 13.33 -10.60 -19.99
N PHE A 211 13.06 -10.17 -18.75
CA PHE A 211 14.10 -9.88 -17.78
C PHE A 211 14.82 -11.15 -17.30
N ALA A 212 14.13 -12.28 -17.18
CA ALA A 212 14.75 -13.56 -16.79
C ALA A 212 15.64 -14.17 -17.88
N ALA A 213 15.39 -13.88 -19.16
CA ALA A 213 16.06 -14.51 -20.29
C ALA A 213 17.60 -14.37 -20.28
N PRO A 214 18.21 -13.18 -20.04
CA PRO A 214 19.67 -13.05 -19.98
C PRO A 214 20.31 -13.90 -18.88
N PHE A 215 19.68 -13.99 -17.70
CA PHE A 215 20.19 -14.81 -16.59
C PHE A 215 20.13 -16.30 -16.93
N LEU A 216 19.01 -16.76 -17.50
CA LEU A 216 18.87 -18.14 -17.95
C LEU A 216 19.88 -18.50 -19.05
N PHE A 217 20.13 -17.57 -19.98
CA PHE A 217 21.11 -17.77 -21.04
C PHE A 217 22.54 -17.88 -20.50
N VAL A 218 22.95 -16.98 -19.60
CA VAL A 218 24.29 -17.03 -18.96
C VAL A 218 24.45 -18.32 -18.15
N LEU A 219 23.42 -18.72 -17.40
CA LEU A 219 23.43 -19.97 -16.64
C LEU A 219 23.58 -21.19 -17.55
N PHE A 220 22.80 -21.25 -18.64
CA PHE A 220 22.86 -22.32 -19.62
C PHE A 220 24.24 -22.41 -20.28
N MET A 221 24.78 -21.28 -20.77
CA MET A 221 26.11 -21.23 -21.38
C MET A 221 27.22 -21.64 -20.41
N THR A 222 27.12 -21.26 -19.14
CA THR A 222 28.12 -21.65 -18.13
C THR A 222 28.10 -23.15 -17.85
N MET A 223 26.93 -23.80 -17.92
CA MET A 223 26.80 -25.25 -17.73
C MET A 223 27.25 -26.06 -18.95
N THR A 224 26.96 -25.59 -20.17
CA THR A 224 27.26 -26.35 -21.40
C THR A 224 28.63 -26.02 -22.00
N ALA A 225 29.11 -24.79 -21.84
CA ALA A 225 30.33 -24.28 -22.48
C ALA A 225 31.13 -23.38 -21.52
N GLY A 226 31.45 -23.89 -20.32
CA GLY A 226 32.17 -23.13 -19.28
C GLY A 226 33.52 -22.56 -19.73
N ASP A 227 34.28 -23.31 -20.52
CA ASP A 227 35.58 -22.86 -21.04
C ASP A 227 35.47 -21.62 -21.95
N TYR A 228 34.37 -21.50 -22.70
CA TYR A 228 34.09 -20.34 -23.54
C TYR A 228 33.74 -19.09 -22.72
N MET A 229 33.16 -19.28 -21.53
CA MET A 229 32.76 -18.19 -20.64
C MET A 229 33.91 -17.67 -19.75
N MET A 230 35.03 -18.38 -19.61
CA MET A 230 36.14 -17.97 -18.74
C MET A 230 36.71 -16.55 -19.04
N PRO A 231 36.88 -16.13 -20.31
CA PRO A 231 37.32 -14.76 -20.61
C PRO A 231 36.30 -13.70 -20.19
N LEU A 232 35.02 -14.03 -20.09
CA LEU A 232 33.98 -13.11 -19.61
C LEU A 232 34.13 -12.83 -18.10
N TYR A 233 34.64 -13.79 -17.34
CA TYR A 233 34.83 -13.67 -15.90
C TYR A 233 36.18 -13.05 -15.51
N SER A 234 37.05 -12.71 -16.47
CA SER A 234 38.40 -12.21 -16.19
C SER A 234 38.77 -10.97 -17.02
N GLY A 235 39.68 -10.14 -16.50
CA GLY A 235 40.21 -8.96 -17.20
C GLY A 235 39.13 -8.00 -17.71
N THR A 236 39.09 -7.78 -19.02
CA THR A 236 38.12 -6.90 -19.69
C THR A 236 36.69 -7.44 -19.65
N GLY A 237 36.49 -8.76 -19.48
CA GLY A 237 35.19 -9.38 -19.35
C GLY A 237 34.41 -8.89 -18.12
N MET A 238 35.09 -8.64 -17.00
CA MET A 238 34.45 -8.10 -15.78
C MET A 238 33.83 -6.72 -16.01
N ILE A 239 34.48 -5.88 -16.83
CA ILE A 239 33.97 -4.54 -17.18
C ILE A 239 32.69 -4.70 -18.02
N LEU A 240 32.69 -5.64 -18.97
CA LEU A 240 31.51 -5.95 -19.79
C LEU A 240 30.35 -6.51 -18.95
N SER A 241 30.62 -7.42 -18.03
CA SER A 241 29.62 -7.96 -17.09
C SER A 241 29.03 -6.87 -16.20
N THR A 242 29.87 -5.93 -15.74
CA THR A 242 29.42 -4.75 -14.97
C THR A 242 28.51 -3.86 -15.80
N PHE A 243 28.90 -3.55 -17.04
CA PHE A 243 28.08 -2.78 -17.96
C PHE A 243 26.74 -3.46 -18.25
N CYS A 244 26.75 -4.77 -18.50
CA CYS A 244 25.53 -5.54 -18.73
C CYS A 244 24.57 -5.50 -17.52
N LEU A 245 25.08 -5.70 -16.31
CA LEU A 245 24.28 -5.60 -15.09
C LEU A 245 23.73 -4.20 -14.86
N LEU A 246 24.49 -3.15 -15.16
CA LEU A 246 24.01 -1.77 -15.06
C LEU A 246 22.88 -1.49 -16.05
N VAL A 247 23.01 -1.96 -17.30
CA VAL A 247 21.95 -1.84 -18.31
C VAL A 247 20.70 -2.62 -17.88
N LEU A 248 20.84 -3.85 -17.39
CA LEU A 248 19.72 -4.65 -16.88
C LEU A 248 19.04 -3.98 -15.68
N GLY A 249 19.81 -3.43 -14.75
CA GLY A 249 19.29 -2.65 -13.62
C GLY A 249 18.56 -1.38 -14.07
N GLY A 250 19.13 -0.65 -15.04
CA GLY A 250 18.50 0.53 -15.65
C GLY A 250 17.17 0.18 -16.32
N CYS A 251 17.13 -0.90 -17.10
CA CYS A 251 15.91 -1.42 -17.71
C CYS A 251 14.84 -1.77 -16.66
N LEU A 252 15.21 -2.42 -15.54
CA LEU A 252 14.25 -2.69 -14.45
C LEU A 252 13.65 -1.42 -13.86
N VAL A 253 14.48 -0.41 -13.62
CA VAL A 253 14.01 0.87 -13.07
C VAL A 253 13.08 1.53 -14.07
N TRP A 254 13.42 1.53 -15.36
CA TRP A 254 12.61 2.11 -16.41
C TRP A 254 11.27 1.39 -16.57
N ILE A 255 11.28 0.06 -16.60
CA ILE A 255 10.06 -0.75 -16.67
C ILE A 255 9.17 -0.47 -15.46
N ASN A 256 9.73 -0.45 -14.26
CA ASN A 256 8.96 -0.12 -13.05
C ASN A 256 8.41 1.31 -13.08
N HIS A 257 9.11 2.26 -13.69
CA HIS A 257 8.63 3.62 -13.85
C HIS A 257 7.47 3.71 -14.84
N ILE A 258 7.55 3.02 -15.99
CA ILE A 258 6.46 2.98 -16.98
C ILE A 258 5.23 2.25 -16.44
N MET A 259 5.43 1.15 -15.69
CA MET A 259 4.32 0.37 -15.11
C MET A 259 3.69 1.03 -13.88
N LYS A 260 4.34 2.04 -13.28
CA LYS A 260 3.70 2.91 -12.29
C LYS A 260 2.82 3.91 -13.04
N ILE A 261 1.73 3.43 -13.60
CA ILE A 261 0.63 4.29 -14.04
C ILE A 261 -0.18 4.62 -12.80
N GLU A 262 0.00 5.84 -12.31
CA GLU A 262 -0.78 6.42 -11.23
C GLU A 262 -2.07 7.00 -11.86
N VAL A 263 -3.23 6.55 -11.38
CA VAL A 263 -4.55 7.17 -11.64
C VAL A 263 -5.12 7.63 -10.31
#